data_AF-A0A7J5U0J9-F1
#
_entry.id   AF-A0A7J5U0J9-F1
#
_cell.length_a   1.000
_cell.length_b   1.000
_cell.length_c   1.000
_cell.angle_alpha   90.00
_cell.angle_beta   90.00
_cell.angle_gamma   90.00
#
_symmetry.space_group_name_H-M   'P 1'
#
loop_
_entity.id
_entity.type
_entity.pdbx_description
1 polymer ?
#
loop_
_entity_poly.entity_id
_entity_poly.type
_entity_poly.pdbx_seq_one_letter_code
_entity_poly.pdbx_strand_id
1 'polypeptide(L)'
;MKYARRLSSGTNNTVIVLSETEVAKLYTSDTRSDIGSEAEKMRFANTINDLVVKFIRLDYNDALEAEMLRGRPAVMERIRPIDFRAYEVEVRELWLDVFEDELRGLHRAGFVHRDLKPPSNLGGLAFDNILLTEQGLRLIDVGISALKKQVGDTIFEKYVANEETEMAEFRDYFLNR
;
A
#
# COMPACT_ATOMS: atom_id res chain seq x y z
N MET A 1 -3.11 -18.88 18.41
CA MET A 1 -3.03 -17.94 17.27
C MET A 1 -3.21 -18.74 15.99
N LYS A 2 -4.22 -18.43 15.17
CA LYS A 2 -4.57 -19.22 13.96
C LYS A 2 -3.51 -19.16 12.86
N TYR A 3 -2.77 -18.05 12.76
CA TYR A 3 -1.67 -17.86 11.81
C TYR A 3 -0.39 -17.48 12.57
N ALA A 4 0.58 -18.39 12.67
CA ALA A 4 1.80 -18.19 13.45
C ALA A 4 2.73 -17.11 12.87
N ARG A 5 2.73 -16.90 11.55
CA ARG A 5 3.55 -15.90 10.84
C ARG A 5 2.73 -14.68 10.41
N ARG A 6 1.86 -14.17 11.29
CA ARG A 6 1.04 -12.98 11.03
C ARG A 6 1.89 -11.71 11.16
N LEU A 7 1.78 -10.81 10.17
CA LEU A 7 2.40 -9.48 10.21
C LEU A 7 1.41 -8.42 10.72
N SER A 8 0.19 -8.43 10.19
CA SER A 8 -0.84 -7.46 10.53
C SER A 8 -2.24 -8.10 10.52
N SER A 9 -3.18 -7.44 11.18
CA SER A 9 -4.58 -7.84 11.28
C SER A 9 -5.46 -6.60 11.20
N GLY A 10 -6.25 -6.48 10.14
CA GLY A 10 -7.30 -5.48 10.02
C GLY A 10 -8.68 -6.04 10.40
N THR A 11 -9.72 -5.22 10.23
CA THR A 11 -11.11 -5.59 10.54
C THR A 11 -11.60 -6.77 9.69
N ASN A 12 -11.27 -6.77 8.41
CA ASN A 12 -11.74 -7.77 7.43
C ASN A 12 -10.59 -8.47 6.69
N ASN A 13 -9.35 -8.24 7.12
CA ASN A 13 -8.19 -8.80 6.45
C ASN A 13 -7.10 -9.18 7.44
N THR A 14 -6.22 -10.07 7.03
CA THR A 14 -5.04 -10.47 7.80
C THR A 14 -3.88 -10.68 6.84
N VAL A 15 -2.71 -10.11 7.15
CA VAL A 15 -1.51 -10.27 6.34
C VAL A 15 -0.60 -11.30 7.00
N ILE A 16 -0.24 -12.34 6.25
CA ILE A 16 0.63 -13.43 6.72
C ILE A 16 1.86 -13.58 5.83
N VAL A 17 2.97 -14.03 6.41
CA VAL A 17 4.17 -14.41 5.66
C VAL A 17 3.97 -15.79 5.04
N LEU A 18 4.16 -15.89 3.72
CA LEU A 18 4.22 -17.18 3.02
C LEU A 18 5.66 -17.69 2.94
N SER A 19 6.61 -16.81 2.61
CA SER A 19 8.02 -17.17 2.40
C SER A 19 8.97 -16.03 2.78
N GLU A 20 10.26 -16.16 2.45
CA GLU A 20 11.22 -15.06 2.61
C GLU A 20 10.99 -13.90 1.62
N THR A 21 10.21 -14.11 0.57
CA THR A 21 9.96 -13.13 -0.49
C THR A 21 8.49 -12.78 -0.66
N GLU A 22 7.56 -13.53 -0.06
CA GLU A 22 6.12 -13.36 -0.31
C GLU A 22 5.29 -13.23 0.98
N VAL A 23 4.25 -12.40 0.90
CA VAL A 23 3.17 -12.28 1.88
C VAL A 23 1.82 -12.47 1.21
N ALA A 24 0.81 -12.87 1.99
CA ALA A 24 -0.57 -12.96 1.53
C ALA A 24 -1.48 -12.08 2.38
N LYS A 25 -2.31 -11.26 1.72
CA LYS A 25 -3.46 -10.60 2.34
C LYS A 25 -4.68 -11.52 2.22
N LEU A 26 -5.09 -12.07 3.35
CA LEU A 26 -6.28 -12.91 3.51
C LEU A 26 -7.49 -12.01 3.76
N TYR A 27 -8.63 -12.33 3.16
CA TYR A 27 -9.88 -11.59 3.34
C TYR A 27 -10.91 -12.52 4.00
N THR A 28 -11.60 -12.03 5.05
CA THR A 28 -12.51 -12.85 5.87
C THR A 28 -14.00 -12.61 5.57
N SER A 29 -14.34 -11.59 4.78
CA SER A 29 -15.70 -11.29 4.31
C SER A 29 -15.82 -11.43 2.79
N ASP A 30 -17.05 -11.52 2.26
CA ASP A 30 -17.30 -11.73 0.82
C ASP A 30 -16.98 -10.44 0.02
N THR A 31 -15.69 -10.25 -0.28
CA THR A 31 -15.12 -9.03 -0.87
C THR A 31 -14.54 -9.30 -2.26
N ARG A 32 -15.06 -10.28 -3.01
CA ARG A 32 -14.53 -10.64 -4.36
C ARG A 32 -14.33 -9.42 -5.27
N SER A 33 -15.24 -8.44 -5.19
CA SER A 33 -15.12 -7.15 -5.89
C SER A 33 -13.92 -6.34 -5.39
N ASP A 34 -13.73 -6.23 -4.08
CA ASP A 34 -12.64 -5.44 -3.49
C ASP A 34 -11.28 -6.10 -3.73
N ILE A 35 -11.19 -7.43 -3.68
CA ILE A 35 -9.95 -8.18 -4.00
C ILE A 35 -9.54 -7.94 -5.45
N GLY A 36 -10.49 -8.06 -6.38
CA GLY A 36 -10.24 -7.82 -7.81
C GLY A 36 -9.82 -6.36 -8.06
N SER A 37 -10.50 -5.42 -7.42
CA SER A 37 -10.21 -3.99 -7.50
C SER A 37 -8.84 -3.64 -6.94
N GLU A 38 -8.48 -4.16 -5.76
CA GLU A 38 -7.17 -3.92 -5.13
C GLU A 38 -6.03 -4.52 -5.95
N ALA A 39 -6.20 -5.76 -6.45
CA ALA A 39 -5.23 -6.38 -7.33
C ALA A 39 -5.06 -5.64 -8.67
N GLU A 40 -6.15 -5.12 -9.25
CA GLU A 40 -6.09 -4.29 -10.46
C GLU A 40 -5.30 -3.00 -10.21
N LYS A 41 -5.58 -2.30 -9.10
CA LYS A 41 -4.89 -1.07 -8.71
C LYS A 41 -3.39 -1.29 -8.50
N MET A 42 -3.00 -2.34 -7.78
CA MET A 42 -1.57 -2.67 -7.60
C MET A 42 -0.89 -2.97 -8.93
N ARG A 43 -1.49 -3.82 -9.78
CA ARG A 43 -0.93 -4.13 -11.10
C ARG A 43 -0.75 -2.88 -11.94
N PHE A 44 -1.74 -1.98 -11.94
CA PHE A 44 -1.65 -0.71 -12.64
C PHE A 44 -0.48 0.13 -12.12
N ALA A 45 -0.36 0.31 -10.81
CA ALA A 45 0.74 1.04 -10.19
C ALA A 45 2.11 0.42 -10.55
N ASN A 46 2.24 -0.91 -10.46
CA ASN A 46 3.47 -1.64 -10.79
C ASN A 46 3.89 -1.54 -12.28
N THR A 47 3.02 -1.07 -13.18
CA THR A 47 3.43 -0.76 -14.58
C THR A 47 4.10 0.60 -14.75
N ILE A 48 3.98 1.48 -13.75
CA ILE A 48 4.46 2.86 -13.81
C ILE A 48 5.82 2.99 -13.13
N ASN A 49 5.94 2.47 -11.91
CA ASN A 49 7.17 2.42 -11.13
C ASN A 49 7.04 1.36 -10.02
N ASP A 50 8.07 1.27 -9.19
CA ASP A 50 8.17 0.29 -8.11
C ASP A 50 7.68 0.84 -6.76
N LEU A 51 7.06 2.03 -6.71
CA LEU A 51 6.71 2.68 -5.44
C LEU A 51 5.70 1.84 -4.63
N VAL A 52 4.63 1.38 -5.26
CA VAL A 52 3.63 0.49 -4.65
C VAL A 52 4.17 -0.94 -4.56
N VAL A 53 3.84 -1.65 -3.48
CA VAL A 53 4.15 -3.08 -3.29
C VAL A 53 3.86 -3.90 -4.55
N LYS A 54 4.77 -4.80 -4.93
CA LYS A 54 4.63 -5.65 -6.11
C LYS A 54 3.58 -6.71 -5.89
N PHE A 55 2.54 -6.65 -6.71
CA PHE A 55 1.57 -7.72 -6.81
C PHE A 55 2.15 -8.91 -7.59
N ILE A 56 2.02 -10.12 -7.05
CA ILE A 56 2.53 -11.36 -7.66
C ILE A 56 1.38 -12.15 -8.29
N ARG A 57 0.41 -12.59 -7.48
CA ARG A 57 -0.70 -13.44 -7.95
C ARG A 57 -1.90 -13.44 -7.01
N LEU A 58 -3.03 -13.93 -7.52
CA LEU A 58 -4.18 -14.35 -6.71
C LEU A 58 -4.10 -15.87 -6.54
N ASP A 59 -3.95 -16.36 -5.32
CA ASP A 59 -3.52 -17.76 -5.08
C ASP A 59 -4.45 -18.58 -4.18
N TYR A 60 -5.07 -19.63 -4.68
CA TYR A 60 -5.93 -20.47 -3.84
C TYR A 60 -5.08 -21.52 -3.09
N ASN A 61 -5.23 -21.60 -1.76
CA ASN A 61 -4.50 -22.57 -0.94
C ASN A 61 -5.46 -23.42 -0.12
N ASP A 62 -5.59 -24.68 -0.50
CA ASP A 62 -6.45 -25.69 0.14
C ASP A 62 -6.09 -25.90 1.62
N ALA A 63 -4.83 -25.70 2.02
CA ALA A 63 -4.42 -25.85 3.42
C ALA A 63 -4.91 -24.72 4.34
N LEU A 64 -5.36 -23.59 3.76
CA LEU A 64 -5.88 -22.42 4.48
C LEU A 64 -7.43 -22.39 4.50
N GLU A 65 -8.07 -23.49 4.05
CA GLU A 65 -9.49 -23.70 3.69
C GLU A 65 -10.59 -23.17 4.63
N ALA A 66 -10.33 -22.83 5.89
CA ALA A 66 -11.40 -22.63 6.87
C ALA A 66 -11.94 -21.19 7.04
N GLU A 67 -11.27 -20.16 6.51
CA GLU A 67 -11.74 -18.75 6.68
C GLU A 67 -11.58 -17.89 5.43
N MET A 68 -11.08 -18.49 4.34
CA MET A 68 -11.06 -17.91 3.00
C MET A 68 -12.44 -18.08 2.36
N LEU A 69 -13.49 -17.55 3.00
CA LEU A 69 -14.86 -17.60 2.49
C LEU A 69 -14.88 -16.99 1.08
N ARG A 70 -14.73 -17.87 0.08
CA ARG A 70 -14.93 -17.65 -1.36
C ARG A 70 -13.94 -16.75 -2.12
N GLY A 71 -12.85 -16.25 -1.52
CA GLY A 71 -11.87 -15.36 -2.15
C GLY A 71 -10.47 -15.95 -2.40
N ARG A 72 -9.77 -15.50 -3.45
CA ARG A 72 -8.33 -15.74 -3.63
C ARG A 72 -7.56 -14.63 -2.90
N PRO A 73 -6.62 -14.92 -1.99
CA PRO A 73 -5.77 -13.94 -1.34
C PRO A 73 -4.86 -13.26 -2.36
N ALA A 74 -4.54 -12.00 -2.09
CA ALA A 74 -3.55 -11.27 -2.86
C ALA A 74 -2.15 -11.62 -2.34
N VAL A 75 -1.36 -12.28 -3.18
CA VAL A 75 0.05 -12.57 -2.90
C VAL A 75 0.88 -11.41 -3.45
N MET A 76 1.72 -10.87 -2.59
CA MET A 76 2.55 -9.70 -2.83
C MET A 76 3.98 -9.97 -2.39
N GLU A 77 4.91 -9.14 -2.83
CA GLU A 77 6.27 -9.17 -2.30
C GLU A 77 6.27 -8.87 -0.78
N ARG A 78 7.26 -9.44 -0.09
CA ARG A 78 7.48 -9.20 1.33
C ARG A 78 8.42 -8.02 1.52
N ILE A 79 7.88 -6.92 2.05
CA ILE A 79 8.68 -5.76 2.49
C ILE A 79 9.11 -5.96 3.95
N ARG A 80 10.38 -5.65 4.25
CA ARG A 80 10.94 -5.60 5.61
C ARG A 80 11.19 -4.14 5.97
N PRO A 81 10.27 -3.49 6.71
CA PRO A 81 10.41 -2.06 7.00
C PRO A 81 11.56 -1.81 7.98
N ILE A 82 12.21 -0.67 7.80
CA ILE A 82 13.26 -0.13 8.66
C ILE A 82 12.72 1.12 9.36
N ASP A 83 13.15 1.36 10.60
CA ASP A 83 12.84 2.60 11.30
C ASP A 83 13.45 3.80 10.56
N PHE A 84 12.72 4.90 10.44
CA PHE A 84 13.18 6.09 9.71
C PHE A 84 14.49 6.67 10.29
N ARG A 85 14.74 6.48 11.58
CA ARG A 85 15.96 6.92 12.28
C ARG A 85 17.18 6.06 11.98
N ALA A 86 17.02 5.00 11.19
CA ALA A 86 18.14 4.16 10.78
C ALA A 86 19.08 4.87 9.79
N TYR A 87 18.64 5.99 9.20
CA TYR A 87 19.41 6.74 8.22
C TYR A 87 19.50 8.23 8.57
N GLU A 88 20.60 8.84 8.15
CA GLU A 88 20.89 10.26 8.29
C GLU A 88 19.85 11.11 7.55
N VAL A 89 19.66 12.36 7.99
CA VAL A 89 18.65 13.25 7.42
C VAL A 89 18.91 13.49 5.93
N GLU A 90 20.17 13.63 5.53
CA GLU A 90 20.57 13.86 4.14
C GLU A 90 20.18 12.69 3.23
N VAL A 91 20.29 11.45 3.71
CA VAL A 91 19.86 10.25 2.97
C VAL A 91 18.34 10.22 2.86
N ARG A 92 17.65 10.58 3.94
CA ARG A 92 16.19 10.68 3.96
C ARG A 92 15.66 11.74 3.00
N GLU A 93 16.32 12.90 2.88
CA GLU A 93 15.96 13.94 1.91
C GLU A 93 16.02 13.40 0.48
N LEU A 94 17.08 12.68 0.12
CA LEU A 94 17.21 12.08 -1.21
C LEU A 94 16.10 11.05 -1.49
N TRP A 95 15.79 10.18 -0.53
CA TRP A 95 14.70 9.22 -0.70
C TRP A 95 13.34 9.87 -0.75
N LEU A 96 13.14 10.96 -0.02
CA LEU A 96 11.91 11.73 -0.07
C LEU A 96 11.70 12.36 -1.45
N ASP A 97 12.76 12.94 -2.03
CA ASP A 97 12.68 13.52 -3.38
C ASP A 97 12.34 12.45 -4.44
N VAL A 98 12.96 11.27 -4.35
CA VAL A 98 12.62 10.12 -5.21
C VAL A 98 11.17 9.68 -5.02
N PHE A 99 10.73 9.57 -3.76
CA PHE A 99 9.36 9.18 -3.41
C PHE A 99 8.32 10.16 -3.96
N GLU A 100 8.56 11.47 -3.83
CA GLU A 100 7.68 12.50 -4.40
C GLU A 100 7.59 12.40 -5.92
N ASP A 101 8.71 12.19 -6.60
CA ASP A 101 8.74 12.10 -8.06
C ASP A 101 8.04 10.82 -8.57
N GLU A 102 8.22 9.70 -7.88
CA GLU A 102 7.51 8.46 -8.18
C GLU A 102 6.00 8.58 -7.91
N LEU A 103 5.61 9.23 -6.82
CA LEU A 103 4.21 9.48 -6.49
C LEU A 103 3.54 10.37 -7.55
N ARG A 104 4.21 11.45 -7.97
CA ARG A 104 3.76 12.30 -9.10
C ARG A 104 3.73 11.52 -10.42
N GLY A 105 4.62 10.54 -10.59
CA GLY A 105 4.57 9.58 -11.70
C GLY A 105 3.26 8.80 -11.72
N LEU A 106 2.84 8.27 -10.57
CA LEU A 106 1.55 7.58 -10.41
C LEU A 106 0.37 8.50 -10.69
N HIS A 107 0.38 9.74 -10.16
CA HIS A 107 -0.68 10.73 -10.40
C HIS A 107 -0.87 11.02 -11.88
N ARG A 108 0.24 11.28 -12.59
CA ARG A 108 0.23 11.56 -14.04
C ARG A 108 -0.33 10.40 -14.86
N ALA A 109 -0.04 9.17 -14.44
CA ALA A 109 -0.57 7.97 -15.08
C ALA A 109 -2.05 7.72 -14.74
N GLY A 110 -2.61 8.39 -13.73
CA GLY A 110 -4.01 8.25 -13.34
C GLY A 110 -4.24 7.31 -12.16
N PHE A 111 -3.25 7.14 -11.28
CA PHE A 111 -3.37 6.46 -9.99
C PHE A 111 -3.25 7.46 -8.84
N VAL A 112 -4.05 7.30 -7.78
CA VAL A 112 -3.95 8.07 -6.53
C VAL A 112 -4.14 7.14 -5.34
N HIS A 113 -3.26 7.20 -4.33
CA HIS A 113 -3.22 6.23 -3.24
C HIS A 113 -4.37 6.41 -2.23
N ARG A 114 -4.66 7.67 -1.88
CA ARG A 114 -5.70 8.15 -0.96
C ARG A 114 -5.52 7.75 0.50
N ASP A 115 -4.36 7.22 0.86
CA ASP A 115 -4.11 6.70 2.21
C ASP A 115 -2.64 6.90 2.63
N LEU A 116 -2.03 8.01 2.22
CA LEU A 116 -0.72 8.40 2.78
C LEU A 116 -0.93 8.80 4.25
N LYS A 117 -1.98 9.57 4.51
CA LYS A 117 -2.50 9.80 5.85
C LYS A 117 -3.94 9.27 5.90
N PRO A 118 -4.29 8.44 6.89
CA PRO A 118 -5.64 7.92 6.98
C PRO A 118 -6.65 9.07 7.06
N PRO A 119 -7.75 9.02 6.28
CA PRO A 119 -8.84 9.97 6.39
C PRO A 119 -9.29 10.14 7.83
N SER A 120 -9.64 11.36 8.25
CA SER A 120 -9.96 11.69 9.65
C SER A 120 -11.12 10.87 10.25
N ASN A 121 -11.93 10.25 9.42
CA ASN A 121 -13.04 9.36 9.77
C ASN A 121 -12.67 7.87 9.84
N LEU A 122 -11.43 7.51 9.48
CA LEU A 122 -10.88 6.16 9.57
C LEU A 122 -9.81 6.13 10.67
N GLY A 123 -9.86 5.12 11.54
CA GLY A 123 -8.81 4.92 12.54
C GLY A 123 -7.50 4.46 11.88
N GLY A 124 -6.35 4.88 12.41
CA GLY A 124 -5.04 4.50 11.91
C GLY A 124 -3.94 5.42 12.43
N LEU A 125 -2.68 5.00 12.30
CA LEU A 125 -1.53 5.88 12.55
C LEU A 125 -1.22 6.67 11.28
N ALA A 126 -0.79 7.93 11.45
CA ALA A 126 -0.36 8.74 10.31
C ALA A 126 0.84 8.09 9.61
N PHE A 127 0.78 7.99 8.28
CA PHE A 127 1.87 7.49 7.43
C PHE A 127 2.25 6.01 7.63
N ASP A 128 1.36 5.20 8.22
CA ASP A 128 1.60 3.76 8.46
C ASP A 128 1.76 2.94 7.16
N ASN A 129 1.17 3.43 6.07
CA ASN A 129 1.27 2.82 4.74
C ASN A 129 2.53 3.18 3.97
N ILE A 130 3.39 4.04 4.54
CA ILE A 130 4.67 4.43 3.96
C ILE A 130 5.78 3.69 4.71
N LEU A 131 6.41 2.73 4.04
CA LEU A 131 7.46 1.90 4.62
C LEU A 131 8.82 2.32 4.10
N LEU A 132 9.81 2.44 4.99
CA LEU A 132 11.19 2.61 4.59
C LEU A 132 11.87 1.27 4.40
N THR A 133 12.65 1.14 3.33
CA THR A 133 13.46 -0.04 3.01
C THR A 133 14.90 0.38 2.72
N GLU A 134 15.80 -0.59 2.55
CA GLU A 134 17.18 -0.32 2.13
C GLU A 134 17.26 0.35 0.74
N GLN A 135 16.22 0.23 -0.08
CA GLN A 135 16.15 0.80 -1.42
C GLN A 135 15.36 2.12 -1.48
N GLY A 136 14.81 2.59 -0.35
CA GLY A 136 13.97 3.80 -0.29
C GLY A 136 12.57 3.52 0.23
N LEU A 137 11.67 4.49 0.04
CA LEU A 137 10.30 4.46 0.54
C LEU A 137 9.38 3.64 -0.38
N ARG A 138 8.42 2.93 0.22
CA ARG A 138 7.46 2.06 -0.47
C ARG A 138 6.04 2.30 0.06
N LEU A 139 5.04 2.14 -0.81
CA LEU A 139 3.62 2.23 -0.46
C LEU A 139 2.98 0.86 -0.36
N ILE A 140 2.17 0.67 0.68
CA ILE A 140 1.34 -0.51 0.89
C ILE A 140 -0.14 -0.13 1.06
N ASP A 141 -1.01 -1.13 0.94
CA ASP A 141 -2.47 -1.01 1.11
C ASP A 141 -3.16 -0.04 0.14
N VAL A 142 -3.44 -0.53 -1.06
CA VAL A 142 -4.16 0.24 -2.10
C VAL A 142 -5.68 0.06 -2.05
N GLY A 143 -6.23 -0.40 -0.91
CA GLY A 143 -7.64 -0.73 -0.78
C GLY A 143 -8.57 0.43 -1.18
N ILE A 144 -8.27 1.64 -0.68
CA ILE A 144 -9.07 2.84 -0.95
C ILE A 144 -8.53 3.70 -2.10
N SER A 145 -7.42 3.30 -2.73
CA SER A 145 -6.86 4.00 -3.90
C SER A 145 -7.86 4.08 -5.04
N ALA A 146 -7.66 5.03 -5.96
CA ALA A 146 -8.55 5.24 -7.08
C ALA A 146 -7.77 5.32 -8.40
N LEU A 147 -8.36 4.79 -9.47
CA LEU A 147 -7.90 5.02 -10.82
C LEU A 147 -8.73 6.12 -11.47
N LYS A 148 -8.10 7.00 -12.24
CA LYS A 148 -8.75 8.10 -12.97
C LYS A 148 -9.93 7.59 -13.82
N LYS A 149 -9.79 6.44 -14.48
CA LYS A 149 -10.84 5.79 -15.27
C LYS A 149 -12.07 5.35 -14.47
N GLN A 150 -11.94 5.15 -13.15
CA GLN A 150 -13.02 4.68 -12.27
C GLN A 150 -13.84 5.84 -11.69
N VAL A 151 -13.21 6.99 -11.43
CA VAL A 151 -13.84 8.11 -10.72
C VAL A 151 -14.05 9.36 -11.59
N GLY A 152 -13.42 9.42 -12.76
CA GLY A 152 -13.45 10.58 -13.66
C GLY A 152 -12.53 11.72 -13.22
N ASP A 153 -12.29 12.65 -14.14
CA ASP A 153 -11.25 13.68 -14.02
C ASP A 153 -11.43 14.59 -12.81
N THR A 154 -12.62 15.16 -12.63
CA THR A 154 -12.89 16.13 -11.57
C THR A 154 -12.74 15.56 -10.16
N ILE A 155 -13.11 14.29 -9.96
CA ILE A 155 -12.97 13.63 -8.65
C ILE A 155 -11.50 13.24 -8.45
N PHE A 156 -10.85 12.73 -9.50
CA PHE A 156 -9.45 12.35 -9.46
C PHE A 156 -8.54 13.53 -9.10
N GLU A 157 -8.73 14.69 -9.72
CA GLU A 157 -7.95 15.91 -9.43
C GLU A 157 -8.09 16.35 -7.97
N LYS A 158 -9.28 16.23 -7.38
CA LYS A 158 -9.48 16.50 -5.94
C LYS A 158 -8.71 15.53 -5.06
N TYR A 159 -8.65 14.26 -5.42
CA TYR A 159 -7.88 13.27 -4.68
C TYR A 159 -6.38 13.53 -4.78
N VAL A 160 -5.89 13.91 -5.96
CA VAL A 160 -4.47 14.28 -6.14
C VAL A 160 -4.12 15.50 -5.30
N ALA A 161 -4.92 16.56 -5.32
CA ALA A 161 -4.68 17.77 -4.53
C ALA A 161 -4.63 17.48 -3.01
N ASN A 162 -5.50 16.59 -2.53
CA ASN A 162 -5.46 16.14 -1.14
C ASN A 162 -4.19 15.34 -0.85
N GLU A 163 -3.81 14.41 -1.72
CA GLU A 163 -2.61 13.58 -1.56
C GLU A 163 -1.32 14.41 -1.61
N GLU A 164 -1.28 15.50 -2.41
CA GLU A 164 -0.17 16.47 -2.39
C GLU A 164 -0.07 17.22 -1.04
N THR A 165 -1.20 17.50 -0.41
CA THR A 165 -1.22 18.09 0.95
C THR A 165 -0.69 17.09 1.98
N GLU A 166 -1.15 15.84 1.91
CA GLU A 166 -0.66 14.76 2.78
C GLU A 166 0.84 14.50 2.57
N MET A 167 1.33 14.61 1.35
CA MET A 167 2.75 14.50 1.01
C MET A 167 3.58 15.61 1.66
N ALA A 168 3.10 16.86 1.65
CA ALA A 168 3.77 17.96 2.34
C ALA A 168 3.84 17.73 3.86
N GLU A 169 2.77 17.22 4.47
CA GLU A 169 2.78 16.83 5.89
C GLU A 169 3.73 15.65 6.17
N PHE A 170 3.80 14.67 5.25
CA PHE A 170 4.71 13.54 5.37
C PHE A 170 6.17 13.98 5.32
N ARG A 171 6.52 14.94 4.46
CA ARG A 171 7.87 15.53 4.38
C ARG A 171 8.34 16.02 5.74
N ASP A 172 7.54 16.86 6.39
CA ASP A 172 7.84 17.39 7.72
C ASP A 172 7.93 16.25 8.74
N TYR A 173 7.01 15.30 8.70
CA TYR A 173 7.02 14.15 9.60
C TYR A 173 8.27 13.28 9.44
N PHE A 174 8.68 12.98 8.22
CA PHE A 174 9.74 12.02 7.90
C PHE A 174 11.12 12.58 8.23
N LEU A 175 11.37 13.85 7.91
CA LEU A 175 12.67 14.49 8.15
C LEU A 175 12.91 14.83 9.62
N ASN A 176 11.85 15.02 10.42
CA ASN A 176 11.97 15.31 11.85
C ASN A 176 12.01 14.07 12.75
N ARG A 177 12.10 12.87 12.18
CA ARG A 177 12.18 11.61 12.94
C ARG A 177 13.56 11.31 13.48
#